data_AF-A0A7V6J0R6-F1
#
_entry.id   AF-A0A7V6J0R6-F1
#
_cell.length_a   1.000
_cell.length_b   1.000
_cell.length_c   1.000
_cell.angle_alpha   90.00
_cell.angle_beta   90.00
_cell.angle_gamma   90.00
#
_symmetry.space_group_name_H-M   'P 1'
#
loop_
_entity.id
_entity.type
_entity.pdbx_description
1 polymer ?
#
loop_
_entity_poly.entity_id
_entity_poly.type
_entity_poly.pdbx_seq_one_letter_code
_entity_poly.pdbx_strand_id
1 'polypeptide(L)'
;MKRRKGLSLLTVLFLSFLIVTGCEKEVLSSDSYFLGFKEKEIVHVVDDKNNIITVEFENEVRSYSFGENIIVSPGASYKVYEDKTKSKEEPLPNISVGENKLYLEITAEDGITIRGYELIINRKLLHSVNYQEGEGYKILPIGTGDLQTKVADGETIRFIVEIEEGYELVEVTASGETSQVTSSPINHTYQINNIKNDITIIVDVILKNN
;
A
#
# COMPACT_ATOMS: atom_id res chain seq x y z
N MET A 1 -48.77 -81.17 45.46
CA MET A 1 -49.20 -79.95 46.19
C MET A 1 -48.75 -78.74 45.37
N LYS A 2 -49.63 -78.06 44.60
CA LYS A 2 -50.30 -76.77 44.96
C LYS A 2 -49.28 -75.72 45.49
N ARG A 3 -49.08 -74.51 44.94
CA ARG A 3 -49.90 -73.57 44.14
C ARG A 3 -49.03 -72.57 43.34
N ARG A 4 -49.66 -72.02 42.29
CA ARG A 4 -49.28 -70.89 41.42
C ARG A 4 -49.24 -69.52 42.15
N LYS A 5 -48.44 -68.56 41.66
CA LYS A 5 -48.85 -67.32 40.93
C LYS A 5 -47.84 -66.17 41.14
N GLY A 6 -47.48 -65.52 40.02
CA GLY A 6 -46.90 -64.17 39.94
C GLY A 6 -46.64 -63.84 38.47
N LEU A 7 -47.45 -62.94 37.90
CA LEU A 7 -47.54 -62.55 36.50
C LEU A 7 -47.14 -61.07 36.36
N SER A 8 -46.56 -60.69 35.21
CA SER A 8 -46.42 -59.32 34.65
C SER A 8 -45.20 -58.51 35.11
N LEU A 9 -44.49 -57.69 34.30
CA LEU A 9 -44.84 -56.93 33.10
C LEU A 9 -43.52 -56.37 32.46
N LEU A 10 -43.57 -56.03 31.16
CA LEU A 10 -42.82 -54.94 30.49
C LEU A 10 -41.52 -55.21 29.68
N THR A 11 -41.73 -55.16 28.35
CA THR A 11 -40.94 -54.49 27.28
C THR A 11 -39.54 -54.99 26.84
N VAL A 12 -39.58 -55.56 25.64
CA VAL A 12 -38.58 -55.55 24.57
C VAL A 12 -38.03 -54.14 24.30
N LEU A 13 -36.72 -53.97 24.15
CA LEU A 13 -36.16 -53.05 23.15
C LEU A 13 -34.78 -53.52 22.66
N PHE A 14 -34.80 -54.06 21.45
CA PHE A 14 -33.64 -54.23 20.57
C PHE A 14 -33.08 -52.84 20.29
N LEU A 15 -31.84 -52.55 20.68
CA LEU A 15 -31.09 -51.41 20.12
C LEU A 15 -29.96 -51.98 19.27
N SER A 16 -30.33 -52.28 18.03
CA SER A 16 -29.39 -52.36 16.92
C SER A 16 -28.62 -51.05 16.86
N PHE A 17 -27.32 -51.10 17.17
CA PHE A 17 -26.40 -50.03 16.80
C PHE A 17 -26.32 -50.02 15.26
N LEU A 18 -27.17 -49.21 14.65
CA LEU A 18 -27.03 -48.78 13.28
C LEU A 18 -25.83 -47.82 13.28
N ILE A 19 -24.65 -48.31 12.89
CA ILE A 19 -23.53 -47.44 12.56
C ILE A 19 -23.94 -46.73 11.27
N VAL A 20 -24.52 -45.54 11.41
CA VAL A 20 -24.70 -44.63 10.29
C VAL A 20 -23.31 -44.09 9.98
N THR A 21 -22.61 -44.71 9.03
CA THR A 21 -21.55 -44.02 8.28
C THR A 21 -22.23 -42.96 7.43
N GLY A 22 -22.58 -41.85 8.07
CA GLY A 22 -22.86 -40.61 7.38
C GLY A 22 -21.53 -40.13 6.83
N CYS A 23 -21.30 -40.34 5.54
CA CYS A 23 -20.37 -39.50 4.81
C CYS A 23 -21.02 -38.11 4.78
N GLU A 24 -20.80 -37.31 5.83
CA GLU A 24 -21.15 -35.90 5.83
C GLU A 24 -20.22 -35.27 4.80
N LYS A 25 -20.74 -35.10 3.58
CA LYS A 25 -20.00 -34.47 2.50
C LYS A 25 -19.72 -33.04 2.93
N GLU A 26 -18.46 -32.72 3.20
CA GLU A 26 -18.04 -31.35 3.48
C GLU A 26 -18.52 -30.45 2.35
N VAL A 27 -19.33 -29.44 2.70
CA VAL A 27 -19.80 -28.44 1.75
C VAL A 27 -18.70 -27.40 1.65
N LEU A 28 -17.96 -27.43 0.55
CA LEU A 28 -16.90 -26.47 0.26
C LEU A 28 -17.47 -25.06 0.12
N SER A 29 -16.73 -24.05 0.61
CA SER A 29 -17.17 -22.65 0.58
C SER A 29 -17.19 -22.07 -0.84
N SER A 30 -18.16 -21.21 -1.13
CA SER A 30 -18.24 -20.41 -2.37
C SER A 30 -17.64 -18.99 -2.21
N ASP A 31 -17.05 -18.68 -1.06
CA ASP A 31 -16.44 -17.38 -0.80
C ASP A 31 -15.17 -17.16 -1.65
N SER A 32 -15.12 -16.04 -2.36
CA SER A 32 -14.07 -15.71 -3.34
C SER A 32 -13.64 -14.24 -3.26
N TYR A 33 -13.42 -13.73 -2.05
CA TYR A 33 -13.12 -12.32 -1.79
C TYR A 33 -11.65 -12.10 -1.42
N PHE A 34 -11.12 -10.94 -1.82
CA PHE A 34 -9.84 -10.42 -1.35
C PHE A 34 -9.97 -9.94 0.11
N LEU A 35 -8.97 -10.25 0.94
CA LEU A 35 -8.95 -9.85 2.35
C LEU A 35 -7.79 -8.93 2.72
N GLY A 36 -6.76 -8.83 1.87
CA GLY A 36 -5.61 -7.96 2.12
C GLY A 36 -4.30 -8.51 1.59
N PHE A 37 -3.21 -7.94 2.08
CA PHE A 37 -1.86 -8.43 1.84
C PHE A 37 -1.25 -8.98 3.14
N LYS A 38 -0.32 -9.93 3.02
CA LYS A 38 0.44 -10.46 4.17
C LYS A 38 1.32 -9.38 4.82
N GLU A 39 1.87 -8.50 4.00
CA GLU A 39 2.65 -7.35 4.47
C GLU A 39 1.71 -6.26 4.99
N LYS A 40 1.81 -5.96 6.29
CA LYS A 40 0.90 -5.04 6.99
C LYS A 40 1.07 -3.56 6.58
N GLU A 41 2.20 -3.21 5.97
CA GLU A 41 2.53 -1.82 5.61
C GLU A 41 2.02 -1.44 4.21
N ILE A 42 1.45 -2.39 3.47
CA ILE A 42 0.90 -2.11 2.13
C ILE A 42 -0.41 -1.35 2.26
N VAL A 43 -0.36 -0.08 1.88
CA VAL A 43 -1.53 0.77 1.76
C VAL A 43 -2.34 0.33 0.53
N HIS A 44 -3.59 -0.04 0.76
CA HIS A 44 -4.50 -0.44 -0.30
C HIS A 44 -5.93 0.00 0.01
N VAL A 45 -6.72 0.12 -1.05
CA VAL A 45 -8.16 0.44 -0.99
C VAL A 45 -8.90 -0.58 -1.85
N VAL A 46 -10.01 -1.09 -1.33
CA VAL A 46 -10.88 -2.01 -2.06
C VAL A 46 -12.19 -1.31 -2.37
N ASP A 47 -12.53 -1.24 -3.65
CA ASP A 47 -13.86 -0.89 -4.15
C ASP A 47 -14.60 -2.18 -4.51
N ASP A 48 -15.31 -2.74 -3.54
CA ASP A 48 -16.03 -4.00 -3.70
C ASP A 48 -17.15 -3.92 -4.75
N LYS A 49 -17.70 -2.72 -5.00
CA LYS A 49 -18.79 -2.53 -5.97
C LYS A 49 -18.27 -2.73 -7.39
N ASN A 50 -17.08 -2.22 -7.67
CA ASN A 50 -16.45 -2.30 -8.99
C ASN A 50 -15.42 -3.45 -9.10
N ASN A 51 -15.16 -4.16 -8.00
CA ASN A 51 -14.07 -5.13 -7.86
C ASN A 51 -12.72 -4.52 -8.26
N ILE A 52 -12.41 -3.33 -7.73
CA ILE A 52 -11.13 -2.66 -7.96
C ILE A 52 -10.33 -2.70 -6.66
N ILE A 53 -9.06 -3.07 -6.77
CA ILE A 53 -8.09 -2.99 -5.68
C ILE A 53 -7.03 -2.00 -6.11
N THR A 54 -6.88 -0.90 -5.37
CA THR A 54 -5.81 0.07 -5.58
C THR A 54 -4.73 -0.15 -4.54
N VAL A 55 -3.48 -0.21 -4.96
CA VAL A 55 -2.30 -0.44 -4.10
C VAL A 55 -1.30 0.68 -4.33
N GLU A 56 -0.80 1.28 -3.26
CA GLU A 56 0.23 2.31 -3.31
C GLU A 56 1.57 1.73 -2.88
N PHE A 57 2.58 1.86 -3.73
CA PHE A 57 3.96 1.45 -3.44
C PHE A 57 4.90 2.64 -3.41
N GLU A 58 5.88 2.57 -2.51
CA GLU A 58 7.00 3.49 -2.48
C GLU A 58 7.82 3.40 -3.77
N ASN A 59 8.49 4.50 -4.14
CA ASN A 59 9.23 4.57 -5.40
C ASN A 59 10.33 3.52 -5.53
N GLU A 60 10.86 2.98 -4.43
CA GLU A 60 11.90 1.95 -4.47
C GLU A 60 11.39 0.57 -4.92
N VAL A 61 10.08 0.30 -4.83
CA VAL A 61 9.49 -0.99 -5.18
C VAL A 61 9.39 -1.14 -6.70
N ARG A 62 10.37 -1.81 -7.31
CA ARG A 62 10.43 -2.04 -8.77
C ARG A 62 9.72 -3.32 -9.22
N SER A 63 9.40 -4.21 -8.30
CA SER A 63 8.71 -5.48 -8.53
C SER A 63 8.09 -5.95 -7.21
N TYR A 64 7.00 -6.70 -7.28
CA TYR A 64 6.35 -7.25 -6.07
C TYR A 64 5.83 -8.66 -6.31
N SER A 65 6.11 -9.59 -5.39
CA SER A 65 5.64 -10.97 -5.51
C SER A 65 4.21 -11.08 -4.98
N PHE A 66 3.23 -11.12 -5.86
CA PHE A 66 1.84 -11.36 -5.49
C PHE A 66 1.56 -12.83 -5.20
N GLY A 67 2.32 -13.75 -5.80
CA GLY A 67 2.06 -15.20 -5.74
C GLY A 67 1.93 -15.80 -4.34
N GLU A 68 2.51 -15.15 -3.33
CA GLU A 68 2.37 -15.59 -1.94
C GLU A 68 1.87 -14.51 -0.99
N ASN A 69 1.71 -13.27 -1.42
CA ASN A 69 1.47 -12.16 -0.49
C ASN A 69 0.03 -11.64 -0.47
N ILE A 70 -0.90 -12.26 -1.20
CA ILE A 70 -2.32 -11.93 -1.13
C ILE A 70 -3.01 -12.84 -0.12
N ILE A 71 -3.88 -12.25 0.69
CA ILE A 71 -4.79 -12.95 1.58
C ILE A 71 -6.16 -12.95 0.91
N VAL A 72 -6.73 -14.14 0.74
CA VAL A 72 -8.07 -14.36 0.17
C VAL A 72 -8.95 -15.11 1.17
N SER A 73 -10.21 -15.31 0.82
CA SER A 73 -11.17 -16.09 1.62
C SER A 73 -10.60 -17.47 2.01
N PRO A 74 -10.90 -18.00 3.21
CA PRO A 74 -10.39 -19.30 3.64
C PRO A 74 -10.69 -20.40 2.61
N GLY A 75 -9.69 -21.23 2.30
CA GLY A 75 -9.81 -22.32 1.31
C GLY A 75 -9.78 -21.87 -0.15
N ALA A 76 -9.92 -20.58 -0.44
CA ALA A 76 -9.81 -20.05 -1.79
C ALA A 76 -8.35 -20.02 -2.27
N SER A 77 -8.20 -20.01 -3.60
CA SER A 77 -6.91 -19.82 -4.29
C SER A 77 -6.99 -18.59 -5.20
N TYR A 78 -5.85 -18.12 -5.69
CA TYR A 78 -5.82 -16.97 -6.58
C TYR A 78 -4.70 -17.05 -7.63
N LYS A 79 -4.88 -16.28 -8.70
CA LYS A 79 -3.90 -16.06 -9.77
C LYS A 79 -3.89 -14.59 -10.19
N VAL A 80 -2.72 -14.10 -10.57
CA VAL A 80 -2.54 -12.72 -11.07
C VAL A 80 -2.14 -12.77 -12.53
N TYR A 81 -2.68 -11.87 -13.33
CA TYR A 81 -2.52 -11.81 -14.78
C TYR A 81 -2.13 -10.40 -15.23
N GLU A 82 -1.37 -10.32 -16.33
CA GLU A 82 -1.01 -9.03 -16.95
C GLU A 82 -2.19 -8.41 -17.72
N ASP A 83 -3.14 -9.24 -18.15
CA ASP A 83 -4.19 -8.85 -19.08
C ASP A 83 -5.59 -9.31 -18.62
N LYS A 84 -6.60 -8.55 -19.04
CA LYS A 84 -7.99 -8.79 -18.64
C LYS A 84 -8.55 -10.13 -19.13
N THR A 85 -8.01 -10.65 -20.22
CA THR A 85 -8.42 -11.94 -20.80
C THR A 85 -7.76 -13.13 -20.11
N LYS A 86 -6.89 -12.88 -19.13
CA LYS A 86 -6.21 -13.89 -18.30
C LYS A 86 -5.37 -14.85 -19.16
N SER A 87 -4.78 -14.31 -20.23
CA SER A 87 -4.01 -15.09 -21.19
C SER A 87 -2.60 -15.41 -20.70
N LYS A 88 -2.05 -14.56 -19.81
CA LYS A 88 -0.71 -14.73 -19.24
C LYS A 88 -0.70 -14.40 -17.75
N GLU A 89 -0.35 -15.40 -16.94
CA GLU A 89 -0.11 -15.24 -15.50
C GLU A 89 1.15 -14.40 -15.25
N GLU A 90 1.09 -13.51 -14.28
CA GLU A 90 2.17 -12.58 -13.93
C GLU A 90 2.22 -12.40 -12.39
N PRO A 91 2.70 -13.40 -11.63
CA PRO A 91 2.74 -13.34 -10.16
C PRO A 91 3.86 -12.44 -9.61
N LEU A 92 4.82 -12.02 -10.44
CA LEU A 92 5.95 -11.14 -10.08
C LEU A 92 6.15 -10.06 -11.17
N PRO A 93 5.20 -9.13 -11.31
CA PRO A 93 5.27 -8.06 -12.31
C PRO A 93 6.42 -7.09 -12.02
N ASN A 94 7.00 -6.55 -13.09
CA ASN A 94 7.77 -5.31 -13.01
C ASN A 94 6.79 -4.13 -12.82
N ILE A 95 7.14 -3.21 -11.94
CA ILE A 95 6.29 -2.07 -11.58
C ILE A 95 6.97 -0.78 -12.07
N SER A 96 6.36 -0.14 -13.04
CA SER A 96 6.77 1.16 -13.56
C SER A 96 6.29 2.27 -12.63
N VAL A 97 6.95 3.43 -12.66
CA VAL A 97 6.47 4.61 -11.92
C VAL A 97 5.10 5.02 -12.46
N GLY A 98 4.19 5.40 -11.56
CA GLY A 98 2.79 5.69 -11.88
C GLY A 98 1.90 4.46 -11.85
N GLU A 99 0.82 4.51 -12.62
CA GLU A 99 -0.22 3.49 -12.66
C GLU A 99 0.22 2.26 -13.47
N ASN A 100 0.06 1.07 -12.89
CA ASN A 100 0.24 -0.22 -13.52
C ASN A 100 -1.06 -1.03 -13.32
N LYS A 101 -1.54 -1.69 -14.37
CA LYS A 101 -2.78 -2.47 -14.31
C LYS A 101 -2.51 -3.95 -14.42
N LEU A 102 -3.11 -4.72 -13.52
CA LEU A 102 -3.11 -6.18 -13.48
C LEU A 102 -4.51 -6.69 -13.16
N TYR A 103 -4.67 -8.00 -13.19
CA TYR A 103 -5.95 -8.65 -12.93
C TYR A 103 -5.77 -9.80 -11.95
N LEU A 104 -6.55 -9.80 -10.87
CA LEU A 104 -6.57 -10.85 -9.87
C LEU A 104 -7.81 -11.72 -10.09
N GLU A 105 -7.62 -13.03 -10.20
CA GLU A 105 -8.69 -14.01 -10.16
C GLU A 105 -8.63 -14.76 -8.83
N ILE A 106 -9.76 -14.81 -8.11
CA ILE A 106 -9.92 -15.60 -6.90
C ILE A 106 -10.91 -16.72 -7.20
N THR A 107 -10.49 -17.96 -6.98
CA THR A 107 -11.33 -19.16 -7.10
C THR A 107 -11.65 -19.66 -5.70
N ALA A 108 -12.94 -19.72 -5.37
CA ALA A 108 -13.40 -20.25 -4.09
C ALA A 108 -13.01 -21.71 -3.87
N GLU A 109 -13.14 -22.19 -2.64
CA GLU A 109 -12.84 -23.57 -2.27
C GLU A 109 -13.69 -24.59 -3.07
N ASP A 110 -14.92 -24.22 -3.43
CA ASP A 110 -15.80 -25.02 -4.28
C ASP A 110 -15.28 -25.24 -5.71
N GLY A 111 -14.26 -24.50 -6.16
CA GLY A 111 -13.69 -24.56 -7.50
C GLY A 111 -14.60 -24.06 -8.63
N ILE A 112 -15.80 -23.56 -8.30
CA ILE A 112 -16.84 -23.14 -9.25
C ILE A 112 -17.00 -21.62 -9.19
N THR A 113 -17.03 -21.06 -7.99
CA THR A 113 -17.26 -19.64 -7.79
C THR A 113 -15.95 -18.88 -8.01
N ILE A 114 -15.93 -18.01 -9.03
CA ILE A 114 -14.76 -17.23 -9.42
C ILE A 114 -15.12 -15.74 -9.37
N ARG A 115 -14.25 -14.94 -8.74
CA ARG A 115 -14.34 -13.48 -8.73
C ARG A 115 -13.08 -12.87 -9.32
N GLY A 116 -13.26 -11.91 -10.23
CA GLY A 116 -12.17 -11.13 -10.81
C GLY A 116 -12.10 -9.73 -10.25
N TYR A 117 -10.89 -9.24 -9.99
CA TYR A 117 -10.60 -7.87 -9.60
C TYR A 117 -9.65 -7.20 -10.61
N GLU A 118 -9.86 -5.91 -10.86
CA GLU A 118 -8.83 -5.05 -11.47
C GLU A 118 -7.89 -4.57 -10.35
N LEU A 119 -6.60 -4.84 -10.52
CA LEU A 119 -5.56 -4.48 -9.57
C LEU A 119 -4.79 -3.28 -10.14
N ILE A 120 -5.00 -2.12 -9.55
CA ILE A 120 -4.35 -0.86 -9.93
C ILE A 120 -3.20 -0.61 -8.96
N ILE A 121 -1.97 -0.66 -9.46
CA ILE A 121 -0.76 -0.46 -8.67
C ILE A 121 -0.17 0.89 -9.03
N ASN A 122 -0.13 1.79 -8.05
CA ASN A 122 0.48 3.10 -8.18
C ASN A 122 1.84 3.08 -7.47
N ARG A 123 2.91 3.20 -8.25
CA ARG A 123 4.25 3.40 -7.70
C ARG A 123 4.53 4.90 -7.67
N LYS A 124 4.79 5.44 -6.48
CA LYS A 124 5.03 6.87 -6.28
C LYS A 124 6.10 7.40 -7.23
N LEU A 125 5.86 8.56 -7.83
CA LEU A 125 6.86 9.35 -8.54
C LEU A 125 7.62 10.21 -7.52
N LEU A 126 8.95 10.27 -7.65
CA LEU A 126 9.79 11.18 -6.88
C LEU A 126 10.42 12.23 -7.79
N HIS A 127 10.47 13.45 -7.30
CA HIS A 127 11.21 14.57 -7.88
C HIS A 127 12.51 14.80 -7.11
N SER A 128 13.56 15.18 -7.82
CA SER A 128 14.84 15.56 -7.23
C SER A 128 14.74 16.95 -6.62
N VAL A 129 15.32 17.11 -5.44
CA VAL A 129 15.57 18.41 -4.84
C VAL A 129 17.08 18.62 -4.79
N ASN A 130 17.55 19.51 -5.63
CA ASN A 130 18.94 19.92 -5.67
C ASN A 130 19.10 21.24 -4.93
N TYR A 131 20.27 21.46 -4.37
CA TYR A 131 20.65 22.71 -3.76
C TYR A 131 22.17 22.83 -3.83
N GLN A 132 22.66 24.06 -3.73
CA GLN A 132 24.08 24.32 -3.62
C GLN A 132 24.32 25.06 -2.32
N GLU A 133 25.42 24.72 -1.65
CA GLU A 133 25.95 25.55 -0.59
C GLU A 133 26.86 26.62 -1.22
N GLY A 134 26.79 27.83 -0.71
CA GLY A 134 27.59 28.96 -1.15
C GLY A 134 28.30 29.63 0.03
N GLU A 135 29.11 30.63 -0.28
CA GLU A 135 29.72 31.45 0.76
C GLU A 135 28.64 32.30 1.46
N GLY A 136 28.68 32.39 2.78
CA GLY A 136 27.78 33.26 3.54
C GLY A 136 26.41 32.68 3.87
N TYR A 137 26.10 31.44 3.49
CA TYR A 137 24.86 30.77 3.87
C TYR A 137 24.97 29.24 3.94
N LYS A 138 24.02 28.62 4.66
CA LYS A 138 23.79 27.17 4.68
C LYS A 138 22.32 26.85 4.52
N ILE A 139 22.03 25.75 3.84
CA ILE A 139 20.67 25.22 3.71
C ILE A 139 20.57 23.98 4.58
N LEU A 140 19.64 24.00 5.55
CA LEU A 140 19.51 22.97 6.57
C LEU A 140 18.11 22.33 6.53
N PRO A 141 17.96 21.06 6.90
CA PRO A 141 16.66 20.45 7.10
C PRO A 141 15.92 21.06 8.30
N ILE A 142 14.61 20.85 8.33
CA ILE A 142 13.85 21.09 9.56
C ILE A 142 14.09 19.93 10.52
N GLY A 143 14.78 20.22 11.63
CA GLY A 143 15.06 19.25 12.69
C GLY A 143 16.45 18.62 12.55
N THR A 144 16.57 17.36 12.98
CA THR A 144 17.84 16.61 12.95
C THR A 144 17.88 15.68 11.75
N GLY A 145 18.96 15.70 10.96
CA GLY A 145 19.15 14.82 9.82
C GLY A 145 19.75 15.55 8.62
N ASP A 146 19.60 14.94 7.44
CA ASP A 146 20.00 15.54 6.15
C ASP A 146 18.80 16.17 5.44
N LEU A 147 19.06 17.15 4.57
CA LEU A 147 18.01 17.72 3.73
C LEU A 147 17.46 16.66 2.76
N GLN A 148 16.13 16.60 2.63
CA GLN A 148 15.47 15.71 1.68
C GLN A 148 15.88 16.08 0.25
N THR A 149 16.53 15.14 -0.45
CA THR A 149 16.95 15.28 -1.86
C THR A 149 15.99 14.62 -2.84
N LYS A 150 14.96 13.94 -2.32
CA LYS A 150 13.88 13.32 -3.07
C LYS A 150 12.56 13.58 -2.35
N VAL A 151 11.53 13.93 -3.12
CA VAL A 151 10.20 14.27 -2.61
C VAL A 151 9.14 13.66 -3.53
N ALA A 152 8.05 13.15 -2.97
CA ALA A 152 7.00 12.55 -3.78
C ALA A 152 6.22 13.61 -4.56
N ASP A 153 5.64 13.22 -5.70
CA ASP A 153 4.84 14.11 -6.53
C ASP A 153 3.69 14.75 -5.74
N GLY A 154 3.62 16.08 -5.77
CA GLY A 154 2.62 16.86 -5.04
C GLY A 154 2.94 17.13 -3.57
N GLU A 155 4.04 16.59 -3.03
CA GLU A 155 4.44 16.84 -1.65
C GLU A 155 5.15 18.19 -1.49
N THR A 156 5.34 18.57 -0.22
CA THR A 156 6.03 19.81 0.20
C THR A 156 7.39 19.47 0.78
N ILE A 157 8.41 20.26 0.42
CA ILE A 157 9.67 20.30 1.18
C ILE A 157 9.73 21.54 2.07
N ARG A 158 10.38 21.41 3.23
CA ARG A 158 10.68 22.51 4.15
C ARG A 158 12.16 22.53 4.50
N PHE A 159 12.74 23.71 4.61
CA PHE A 159 14.16 23.90 4.93
C PHE A 159 14.40 25.23 5.64
N ILE A 160 15.58 25.38 6.23
CA ILE A 160 16.05 26.61 6.86
C ILE A 160 17.21 27.15 6.03
N VAL A 161 17.28 28.47 5.85
CA VAL A 161 18.47 29.15 5.35
C VAL A 161 19.14 29.89 6.50
N GLU A 162 20.30 29.40 6.93
CA GLU A 162 21.14 30.08 7.91
C GLU A 162 22.09 31.03 7.17
N ILE A 163 22.13 32.30 7.59
CA ILE A 163 22.98 33.33 6.98
C ILE A 163 24.16 33.58 7.93
N GLU A 164 25.38 33.50 7.40
CA GLU A 164 26.58 33.72 8.17
C GLU A 164 26.76 35.22 8.52
N GLU A 165 27.53 35.50 9.57
CA GLU A 165 27.84 36.86 9.96
C GLU A 165 28.58 37.61 8.84
N GLY A 166 28.22 38.87 8.62
CA GLY A 166 28.76 39.68 7.50
C GLY A 166 27.97 39.57 6.20
N TYR A 167 27.00 38.66 6.10
CA TYR A 167 26.10 38.55 4.95
C TYR A 167 24.67 38.99 5.27
N GLU A 168 23.94 39.33 4.22
CA GLU A 168 22.51 39.65 4.21
C GLU A 168 21.82 38.85 3.10
N LEU A 169 20.67 38.25 3.40
CA LEU A 169 19.88 37.51 2.43
C LEU A 169 19.23 38.45 1.43
N VAL A 170 19.39 38.16 0.14
CA VAL A 170 18.69 38.83 -0.95
C VAL A 170 17.41 38.08 -1.28
N GLU A 171 17.54 36.82 -1.72
CA GLU A 171 16.40 36.02 -2.13
C GLU A 171 16.64 34.51 -2.03
N VAL A 172 15.54 33.78 -2.01
CA VAL A 172 15.52 32.33 -2.13
C VAL A 172 14.57 31.98 -3.26
N THR A 173 15.05 31.24 -4.25
CA THR A 173 14.24 30.81 -5.40
C THR A 173 14.26 29.29 -5.55
N ALA A 174 13.21 28.75 -6.16
CA ALA A 174 13.15 27.35 -6.56
C ALA A 174 13.07 27.29 -8.08
N SER A 175 14.06 26.64 -8.70
CA SER A 175 14.20 26.59 -10.16
C SER A 175 14.16 27.99 -10.82
N GLY A 176 14.65 29.01 -10.11
CA GLY A 176 14.66 30.41 -10.55
C GLY A 176 13.35 31.19 -10.32
N GLU A 177 12.34 30.61 -9.66
CA GLU A 177 11.07 31.28 -9.37
C GLU A 177 10.85 31.48 -7.86
N THR A 178 10.70 32.74 -7.43
CA THR A 178 10.38 33.10 -6.04
C THR A 178 8.95 32.70 -5.66
N SER A 179 8.01 32.70 -6.62
CA SER A 179 6.60 32.38 -6.40
C SER A 179 6.35 30.97 -5.87
N GLN A 180 7.29 30.05 -6.11
CA GLN A 180 7.24 28.67 -5.64
C GLN A 180 7.66 28.54 -4.17
N VAL A 181 8.31 29.56 -3.63
CA VAL A 181 8.88 29.58 -2.30
C VAL A 181 8.03 30.43 -1.37
N THR A 182 7.56 29.86 -0.27
CA THR A 182 6.93 30.64 0.82
C THR A 182 7.88 30.72 2.00
N SER A 183 8.16 31.93 2.49
CA SER A 183 8.90 32.14 3.74
C SER A 183 7.97 32.20 4.95
N SER A 184 8.41 31.61 6.06
CA SER A 184 7.82 31.83 7.38
C SER A 184 8.58 32.96 8.07
N PRO A 185 7.91 33.91 8.74
CA PRO A 185 8.55 35.05 9.40
C PRO A 185 9.46 34.66 10.58
N ILE A 186 9.46 33.38 10.98
CA ILE A 186 10.23 32.87 12.11
C ILE A 186 11.37 31.99 11.57
N ASN A 187 12.61 32.35 11.91
CA ASN A 187 13.83 31.55 11.71
C ASN A 187 14.21 31.19 10.27
N HIS A 188 14.02 32.11 9.29
CA HIS A 188 14.40 31.89 7.89
C HIS A 188 14.00 30.51 7.36
N THR A 189 12.77 30.09 7.70
CA THR A 189 12.21 28.81 7.25
C THR A 189 11.47 29.02 5.95
N TYR A 190 11.71 28.14 4.99
CA TYR A 190 11.11 28.16 3.66
C TYR A 190 10.36 26.87 3.39
N GLN A 191 9.32 26.95 2.57
CA GLN A 191 8.64 25.79 2.02
C GLN A 191 8.44 25.93 0.51
N ILE A 192 8.50 24.81 -0.19
CA ILE A 192 8.08 24.69 -1.59
C ILE A 192 7.00 23.63 -1.63
N ASN A 193 5.79 24.03 -1.99
CA ASN A 193 4.61 23.16 -1.96
C ASN A 193 4.34 22.53 -3.32
N ASN A 194 3.64 21.39 -3.31
CA ASN A 194 3.09 20.77 -4.51
C ASN A 194 4.15 20.59 -5.60
N ILE A 195 5.27 19.95 -5.24
CA ILE A 195 6.39 19.75 -6.16
C ILE A 195 5.96 18.77 -7.27
N LYS A 196 5.97 19.24 -8.51
CA LYS A 196 5.56 18.48 -9.70
C LYS A 196 6.70 18.20 -10.70
N ASN A 197 7.88 18.73 -10.44
CA ASN A 197 9.08 18.56 -11.25
C ASN A 197 10.30 18.59 -10.34
N ASP A 198 11.44 18.15 -10.86
CA ASP A 198 12.74 18.37 -10.21
C ASP A 198 12.96 19.87 -9.95
N ILE A 199 13.41 20.21 -8.75
CA ILE A 199 13.68 21.59 -8.33
C ILE A 199 15.12 21.79 -7.93
N THR A 200 15.59 23.04 -8.08
CA THR A 200 16.88 23.49 -7.53
C THR A 200 16.67 24.69 -6.64
N ILE A 201 17.02 24.57 -5.36
CA ILE A 201 16.99 25.68 -4.40
C ILE A 201 18.23 26.54 -4.62
N ILE A 202 18.01 27.83 -4.83
CA ILE A 202 19.06 28.84 -5.00
C ILE A 202 18.86 29.89 -3.92
N VAL A 203 19.96 30.27 -3.25
CA VAL A 203 19.99 31.30 -2.22
C VAL A 203 20.99 32.35 -2.65
N ASP A 204 20.53 33.59 -2.72
CA ASP A 204 21.36 34.74 -3.04
C ASP A 204 21.59 35.58 -1.79
N VAL A 205 22.84 35.87 -1.51
CA VAL A 205 23.28 36.70 -0.38
C VAL A 205 24.24 37.78 -0.85
N ILE A 206 24.32 38.88 -0.11
CA ILE A 206 25.29 39.96 -0.32
C ILE A 206 26.09 40.21 0.94
N LEU A 207 27.31 40.72 0.79
CA LEU A 207 28.08 41.22 1.92
C LEU A 207 27.42 42.49 2.46
N LYS A 208 27.30 42.58 3.79
CA LYS A 208 26.85 43.79 4.47
C LYS A 208 27.88 44.90 4.21
N ASN A 209 27.42 46.00 3.62
CA ASN A 209 28.24 47.21 3.52
C ASN A 209 28.27 47.86 4.90
N ASN A 210 29.45 47.84 5.55
CA ASN A 210 29.72 48.56 6.80
C ASN A 210 29.77 50.08 6.57
#